data_AF-A0A315V0H2-F1
#
_entry.id   AF-A0A315V0H2-F1
#
_cell.length_a   1.000
_cell.length_b   1.000
_cell.length_c   1.000
_cell.angle_alpha   90.00
_cell.angle_beta   90.00
_cell.angle_gamma   90.00
#
_symmetry.space_group_name_H-M   'P 1'
#
loop_
_entity.id
_entity.type
_entity.pdbx_description
1 polymer ?
#
loop_
_entity_poly.entity_id
_entity_poly.type
_entity_poly.pdbx_seq_one_letter_code
_entity_poly.pdbx_strand_id
1 'polypeptide(L)'
;MADDYRRHDFELERRIFEIDNKCSCLRAEKQDDDYLQNASAILEKLKGFYRHGGESLNFSKLLQDYTQVFLHSTIHYSATKEFLVILDITFYEENQLVDQEFPEDSSPFKIQQLLQDLTEPEVLVARLAPGQEVQCVLGTELLECLYWRRGALLYMYCHTLHQRKQWIKKNKDTFIKCIQEGVRYLMRMLQVRNTVKLSDGVVLHDSGASILSEGIFSDTHLLTMMYIGEMCFWAVKYEDCSADPTDHKDDGLQFRDIGTQILNKYVNACEGPLQGQGWNTENAKEILSILQ
;
A
#
# COMPACT_ATOMS: atom_id res chain seq x y z
N MET A 1 -28.12 6.93 -16.00
CA MET A 1 -27.30 6.64 -17.20
C MET A 1 -26.65 7.91 -17.74
N ALA A 2 -27.25 8.73 -18.62
CA ALA A 2 -26.59 9.94 -19.18
C ALA A 2 -26.08 10.95 -18.13
N ASP A 3 -26.82 11.14 -17.02
CA ASP A 3 -26.41 12.01 -15.91
C ASP A 3 -25.32 11.42 -15.00
N ASP A 4 -25.19 10.09 -14.95
CA ASP A 4 -24.12 9.45 -14.19
C ASP A 4 -22.80 9.66 -14.91
N TYR A 5 -22.74 9.49 -16.24
CA TYR A 5 -21.52 9.68 -17.03
C TYR A 5 -20.89 11.06 -16.82
N ARG A 6 -21.68 12.15 -16.91
CA ARG A 6 -21.16 13.50 -16.69
C ARG A 6 -20.60 13.73 -15.29
N ARG A 7 -21.14 13.04 -14.27
CA ARG A 7 -20.65 13.15 -12.89
C ARG A 7 -19.31 12.46 -12.70
N HIS A 8 -19.09 11.32 -13.36
CA HIS A 8 -17.83 10.57 -13.25
C HIS A 8 -16.69 11.33 -13.95
N ASP A 9 -16.93 11.87 -15.14
CA ASP A 9 -15.94 12.66 -15.88
C ASP A 9 -15.56 13.94 -15.12
N PHE A 10 -16.55 14.65 -14.55
CA PHE A 10 -16.29 15.87 -13.78
C PHE A 10 -15.47 15.61 -12.50
N GLU A 11 -15.71 14.49 -11.82
CA GLU A 11 -14.97 14.13 -10.61
C GLU A 11 -13.51 13.77 -10.93
N LEU A 12 -13.26 13.05 -12.03
CA LEU A 12 -11.91 12.72 -12.49
C LEU A 12 -11.15 13.98 -12.96
N GLU A 13 -11.81 14.89 -13.70
CA GLU A 13 -11.19 16.15 -14.11
C GLU A 13 -10.81 17.03 -12.91
N ARG A 14 -11.69 17.16 -11.91
CA ARG A 14 -11.42 17.89 -10.68
C ARG A 14 -10.19 17.32 -9.96
N ARG A 15 -10.09 15.99 -9.86
CA ARG A 15 -8.97 15.33 -9.21
C ARG A 15 -7.65 15.48 -9.95
N ILE A 16 -7.67 15.31 -11.27
CA ILE A 16 -6.49 15.54 -12.10
C ILE A 16 -5.97 16.96 -11.87
N PHE A 17 -6.86 17.95 -11.76
CA PHE A 17 -6.48 19.31 -11.43
C PHE A 17 -5.87 19.46 -10.02
N GLU A 18 -6.45 18.83 -8.99
CA GLU A 18 -5.91 18.86 -7.62
C GLU A 18 -4.52 18.23 -7.52
N ILE A 19 -4.33 17.05 -8.12
CA ILE A 19 -3.06 16.32 -8.16
C ILE A 19 -2.03 17.09 -8.98
N ASP A 20 -2.44 17.72 -10.08
CA ASP A 20 -1.56 18.55 -10.90
C ASP A 20 -1.05 19.79 -10.17
N ASN A 21 -1.92 20.47 -9.41
CA ASN A 21 -1.51 21.58 -8.56
C ASN A 21 -0.49 21.11 -7.52
N LYS A 22 -0.75 19.99 -6.83
CA LYS A 22 0.19 19.41 -5.87
C LYS A 22 1.54 19.08 -6.52
N CYS A 23 1.52 18.40 -7.66
CA CYS A 23 2.73 18.05 -8.41
C CYS A 23 3.51 19.31 -8.83
N SER A 24 2.82 20.36 -9.27
CA SER A 24 3.42 21.62 -9.69
C SER A 24 4.07 22.36 -8.53
N CYS A 25 3.44 22.38 -7.35
CA CYS A 25 4.02 22.94 -6.13
C CYS A 25 5.31 22.21 -5.73
N LEU A 26 5.29 20.87 -5.70
CA LEU A 26 6.47 20.08 -5.34
C LEU A 26 7.62 20.25 -6.35
N ARG A 27 7.31 20.34 -7.65
CA ARG A 27 8.32 20.62 -8.68
C ARG A 27 8.92 22.02 -8.58
N ALA A 28 8.17 23.00 -8.09
CA ALA A 28 8.72 24.33 -7.83
C ALA A 28 9.79 24.30 -6.74
N GLU A 29 9.66 23.39 -5.76
CA GLU A 29 10.65 23.16 -4.71
C GLU A 29 11.86 22.35 -5.22
N LYS A 30 11.63 21.33 -6.06
CA LYS A 30 12.69 20.48 -6.62
C LYS A 30 12.42 20.12 -8.09
N GLN A 31 13.05 20.87 -9.00
CA GLN A 31 12.77 20.81 -10.44
C GLN A 31 13.32 19.55 -11.14
N ASP A 32 14.38 18.93 -10.62
CA ASP A 32 15.11 17.85 -11.30
C ASP A 32 14.81 16.46 -10.71
N ASP A 33 13.69 16.30 -9.98
CA ASP A 33 13.32 15.01 -9.39
C ASP A 33 12.60 14.11 -10.41
N ASP A 34 13.17 12.92 -10.68
CA ASP A 34 12.69 11.99 -11.70
C ASP A 34 11.23 11.54 -11.48
N TYR A 35 10.82 11.32 -10.22
CA TYR A 35 9.45 10.90 -9.90
C TYR A 35 8.45 12.01 -10.18
N LEU A 36 8.80 13.25 -9.82
CA LEU A 36 7.97 14.41 -10.10
C LEU A 36 7.90 14.72 -11.61
N GLN A 37 8.98 14.49 -12.36
CA GLN A 37 8.95 14.59 -13.83
C GLN A 37 8.03 13.52 -14.45
N ASN A 38 8.12 12.28 -13.98
CA ASN A 38 7.26 11.20 -14.48
C ASN A 38 5.78 11.46 -14.16
N ALA A 39 5.48 11.85 -12.92
CA ALA A 39 4.15 12.28 -12.48
C ALA A 39 3.59 13.38 -13.40
N SER A 40 4.37 14.44 -13.65
CA SER A 40 3.97 15.54 -14.52
C SER A 40 3.73 15.09 -15.97
N ALA A 41 4.59 14.21 -16.51
CA ALA A 41 4.43 13.69 -17.86
C ALA A 41 3.17 12.81 -18.02
N ILE A 42 2.79 12.05 -16.99
CA ILE A 42 1.55 11.28 -16.97
C ILE A 42 0.32 12.22 -16.88
N LEU A 43 0.38 13.25 -16.03
CA LEU A 43 -0.68 14.24 -15.89
C LEU A 43 -0.95 14.98 -17.21
N GLU A 44 0.09 15.39 -17.95
CA GLU A 44 -0.09 16.03 -19.26
C GLU A 44 -0.79 15.12 -20.28
N LYS A 45 -0.47 13.82 -20.27
CA LYS A 45 -1.17 12.83 -21.11
C LYS A 45 -2.64 12.69 -20.71
N LEU A 46 -2.93 12.65 -19.41
CA LEU A 46 -4.30 12.60 -18.90
C LEU A 46 -5.10 13.84 -19.29
N LYS A 47 -4.55 15.04 -19.10
CA LYS A 47 -5.21 16.29 -19.54
C LYS A 47 -5.46 16.30 -21.04
N GLY A 48 -4.51 15.80 -21.84
CA GLY A 48 -4.66 15.67 -23.28
C GLY A 48 -5.84 14.77 -23.68
N PHE A 49 -6.03 13.66 -22.96
CA PHE A 49 -7.13 12.73 -23.15
C PHE A 49 -8.51 13.40 -22.91
N TYR A 50 -8.67 14.12 -21.79
CA TYR A 50 -9.93 14.82 -21.49
C TYR A 50 -10.21 15.99 -22.46
N ARG A 51 -9.18 16.69 -22.96
CA ARG A 51 -9.37 17.74 -23.99
C ARG A 51 -9.85 17.19 -25.34
N HIS A 52 -9.42 15.99 -25.75
CA HIS A 52 -9.75 15.42 -27.07
C HIS A 52 -11.03 14.57 -27.06
N GLY A 53 -11.56 14.21 -25.89
CA GLY A 53 -12.85 13.53 -25.74
C GLY A 53 -14.05 14.33 -26.28
N GLY A 54 -13.88 15.64 -26.54
CA GLY A 54 -14.89 16.52 -27.12
C GLY A 54 -15.06 16.45 -28.65
N GLU A 55 -14.10 15.91 -29.41
CA GLU A 55 -14.08 16.06 -30.88
C GLU A 55 -14.45 14.81 -31.70
N SER A 56 -14.78 13.66 -31.09
CA SER A 56 -15.10 12.42 -31.82
C SER A 56 -16.59 11.98 -31.73
N LEU A 57 -17.52 12.91 -31.88
CA LEU A 57 -18.95 12.60 -32.01
C LEU A 57 -19.33 12.23 -33.45
N ASN A 58 -18.92 11.05 -33.92
CA ASN A 58 -19.56 10.39 -35.07
C ASN A 58 -19.53 8.85 -35.00
N PHE A 59 -19.41 8.30 -33.79
CA PHE A 59 -19.33 6.86 -33.53
C PHE A 59 -20.54 6.34 -32.72
N SER A 60 -21.60 7.15 -32.61
CA SER A 60 -22.74 6.99 -31.69
C SER A 60 -23.63 5.76 -31.93
N LYS A 61 -23.50 5.05 -33.06
CA LYS A 61 -24.35 3.88 -33.36
C LYS A 61 -23.64 2.53 -33.16
N LEU A 62 -22.30 2.53 -33.09
CA LEU A 62 -21.50 1.36 -32.74
C LEU A 62 -21.16 1.35 -31.23
N LEU A 63 -21.11 2.54 -30.60
CA LEU A 63 -20.79 2.68 -29.18
C LEU A 63 -21.88 2.18 -28.24
N GLN A 64 -23.16 2.15 -28.59
CA GLN A 64 -24.19 1.79 -27.60
C GLN A 64 -24.08 0.35 -27.06
N ASP A 65 -23.60 -0.60 -27.86
CA ASP A 65 -23.34 -1.97 -27.41
C ASP A 65 -21.90 -2.17 -26.90
N TYR A 66 -20.97 -1.28 -27.26
CA TYR A 66 -19.57 -1.27 -26.80
C TYR A 66 -19.32 -0.30 -25.61
N THR A 67 -20.30 0.51 -25.20
CA THR A 67 -20.11 1.63 -24.25
C THR A 67 -19.73 1.13 -22.88
N GLN A 68 -20.20 -0.05 -22.47
CA GLN A 68 -19.88 -0.59 -21.16
C GLN A 68 -18.44 -1.10 -21.10
N VAL A 69 -17.95 -1.73 -22.17
CA VAL A 69 -16.55 -2.19 -22.28
C VAL A 69 -15.60 -1.02 -22.50
N PHE A 70 -15.98 -0.05 -23.33
CA PHE A 70 -15.18 1.14 -23.58
C PHE A 70 -15.12 2.05 -22.34
N LEU A 71 -16.26 2.30 -21.66
CA LEU A 71 -16.29 3.06 -20.41
C LEU A 71 -15.49 2.36 -19.32
N HIS A 72 -15.65 1.04 -19.17
CA HIS A 72 -14.86 0.27 -18.20
C HIS A 72 -13.37 0.39 -18.52
N SER A 73 -12.98 0.30 -19.80
CA SER A 73 -11.61 0.51 -20.24
C SER A 73 -11.11 1.94 -20.03
N THR A 74 -11.94 2.97 -20.19
CA THR A 74 -11.56 4.39 -20.02
C THR A 74 -11.45 4.75 -18.55
N ILE A 75 -12.43 4.38 -17.72
CA ILE A 75 -12.38 4.57 -16.26
C ILE A 75 -11.19 3.82 -15.68
N HIS A 76 -11.00 2.55 -16.07
CA HIS A 76 -9.85 1.77 -15.64
C HIS A 76 -8.54 2.42 -16.08
N TYR A 77 -8.41 2.88 -17.32
CA TYR A 77 -7.20 3.54 -17.80
C TYR A 77 -6.89 4.84 -17.04
N SER A 78 -7.87 5.74 -16.95
CA SER A 78 -7.71 7.03 -16.26
C SER A 78 -7.41 6.84 -14.78
N ALA A 79 -8.14 5.95 -14.11
CA ALA A 79 -7.93 5.63 -12.69
C ALA A 79 -6.52 5.04 -12.48
N THR A 80 -6.13 4.01 -13.23
CA THR A 80 -4.77 3.44 -13.12
C THR A 80 -3.67 4.48 -13.32
N LYS A 81 -3.82 5.40 -14.28
CA LYS A 81 -2.83 6.46 -14.52
C LYS A 81 -2.81 7.52 -13.41
N GLU A 82 -3.96 7.93 -12.90
CA GLU A 82 -4.05 8.79 -11.70
C GLU A 82 -3.31 8.15 -10.52
N PHE A 83 -3.47 6.84 -10.33
CA PHE A 83 -2.85 6.13 -9.23
C PHE A 83 -1.33 6.01 -9.36
N LEU A 84 -0.80 5.85 -10.57
CA LEU A 84 0.64 5.93 -10.80
C LEU A 84 1.21 7.30 -10.42
N VAL A 85 0.49 8.39 -10.70
CA VAL A 85 0.90 9.74 -10.29
C VAL A 85 0.89 9.88 -8.77
N ILE A 86 -0.14 9.35 -8.08
CA ILE A 86 -0.18 9.34 -6.62
C ILE A 86 1.01 8.57 -6.05
N LEU A 87 1.35 7.41 -6.63
CA LEU A 87 2.51 6.62 -6.19
C LEU A 87 3.81 7.39 -6.33
N ASP A 88 4.05 8.05 -7.48
CA ASP A 88 5.28 8.82 -7.70
C ASP A 88 5.39 10.02 -6.74
N ILE A 89 4.31 10.78 -6.56
CA ILE A 89 4.27 11.94 -5.66
C ILE A 89 4.49 11.51 -4.20
N THR A 90 3.76 10.48 -3.75
CA THR A 90 3.89 9.99 -2.39
C THR A 90 5.26 9.36 -2.15
N PHE A 91 5.86 8.70 -3.15
CA PHE A 91 7.21 8.14 -3.05
C PHE A 91 8.25 9.23 -2.80
N TYR A 92 8.17 10.33 -3.55
CA TYR A 92 9.01 11.49 -3.33
C TYR A 92 8.86 12.03 -1.89
N GLU A 93 7.63 12.27 -1.44
CA GLU A 93 7.36 12.84 -0.13
C GLU A 93 7.76 11.91 1.04
N GLU A 94 7.60 10.60 0.88
CA GLU A 94 8.04 9.62 1.86
C GLU A 94 9.56 9.57 2.00
N ASN A 95 10.30 9.62 0.90
CA ASN A 95 11.76 9.66 0.95
C ASN A 95 12.26 10.91 1.69
N GLN A 96 11.59 12.06 1.49
CA GLN A 96 11.92 13.28 2.22
C GLN A 96 11.73 13.10 3.74
N LEU A 97 10.68 12.39 4.18
CA LEU A 97 10.49 12.09 5.60
C LEU A 97 11.57 11.14 6.14
N VAL A 98 11.97 10.15 5.35
CA VAL A 98 13.05 9.21 5.72
C VAL A 98 14.38 9.94 5.84
N ASP A 99 14.73 10.78 4.86
CA ASP A 99 15.96 11.58 4.84
C ASP A 99 16.04 12.57 6.01
N GLN A 100 14.88 13.06 6.48
CA GLN A 100 14.77 13.95 7.64
C GLN A 100 14.61 13.20 8.96
N GLU A 101 14.68 11.87 8.95
CA GLU A 101 14.47 11.00 10.11
C GLU A 101 13.14 11.27 10.84
N PHE A 102 12.05 11.50 10.12
CA PHE A 102 10.72 11.73 10.69
C PHE A 102 10.71 12.77 11.84
N PRO A 103 10.83 14.07 11.52
CA PRO A 103 10.81 15.16 12.50
C PRO A 103 9.52 15.17 13.33
N GLU A 104 9.63 15.33 14.65
CA GLU A 104 8.51 15.12 15.59
C GLU A 104 7.34 16.09 15.43
N ASP A 105 7.61 17.31 14.95
CA ASP A 105 6.65 18.40 14.83
C ASP A 105 5.72 18.28 13.61
N SER A 106 6.22 17.68 12.53
CA SER A 106 5.54 17.67 11.22
C SER A 106 5.19 16.27 10.73
N SER A 107 5.93 15.25 11.16
CA SER A 107 5.72 13.87 10.69
C SER A 107 4.31 13.33 10.94
N PRO A 108 3.68 13.50 12.13
CA PRO A 108 2.36 12.93 12.35
C PRO A 108 1.32 13.39 11.33
N PHE A 109 1.30 14.69 11.03
CA PHE A 109 0.41 15.27 10.03
C PHE A 109 0.76 14.78 8.62
N LYS A 110 2.05 14.76 8.27
CA LYS A 110 2.49 14.35 6.94
C LYS A 110 2.20 12.87 6.66
N ILE A 111 2.42 11.99 7.64
CA ILE A 111 2.07 10.58 7.57
C ILE A 111 0.57 10.41 7.35
N GLN A 112 -0.27 11.13 8.10
CA GLN A 112 -1.72 11.06 7.92
C GLN A 112 -2.14 11.50 6.51
N GLN A 113 -1.55 12.59 5.99
CA GLN A 113 -1.80 13.05 4.63
C GLN A 113 -1.39 12.01 3.58
N LEU A 114 -0.20 11.42 3.71
CA LEU A 114 0.29 10.39 2.78
C LEU A 114 -0.58 9.12 2.81
N LEU A 115 -0.99 8.68 4.01
CA LEU A 115 -1.90 7.54 4.14
C LEU A 115 -3.26 7.82 3.49
N GLN A 116 -3.77 9.05 3.62
CA GLN A 116 -4.99 9.46 2.95
C GLN A 116 -4.83 9.46 1.43
N ASP A 117 -3.77 10.08 0.91
CA ASP A 117 -3.46 10.12 -0.52
C ASP A 117 -3.31 8.70 -1.09
N LEU A 118 -2.63 7.81 -0.37
CA LEU A 118 -2.49 6.41 -0.75
C LEU A 118 -3.82 5.65 -0.66
N THR A 119 -4.76 6.03 0.20
CA THR A 119 -6.10 5.38 0.35
C THR A 119 -7.10 5.85 -0.70
N GLU A 120 -6.92 7.07 -1.21
CA GLU A 120 -7.81 7.73 -2.14
C GLU A 120 -8.10 6.95 -3.44
N PRO A 121 -7.18 6.11 -3.99
CA PRO A 121 -7.48 5.20 -5.08
C PRO A 121 -8.63 4.22 -4.79
N GLU A 122 -8.63 3.58 -3.61
CA GLU A 122 -9.67 2.62 -3.24
C GLU A 122 -11.02 3.34 -3.06
N VAL A 123 -11.00 4.52 -2.44
CA VAL A 123 -12.17 5.39 -2.28
C VAL A 123 -12.72 5.82 -3.64
N LEU A 124 -11.86 6.15 -4.59
CA LEU A 124 -12.29 6.52 -5.93
C LEU A 124 -13.01 5.37 -6.62
N VAL A 125 -12.44 4.16 -6.57
CA VAL A 125 -13.06 2.98 -7.17
C VAL A 125 -14.43 2.71 -6.54
N ALA A 126 -14.55 2.78 -5.21
CA ALA A 126 -15.82 2.60 -4.52
C ALA A 126 -16.90 3.60 -4.97
N ARG A 127 -16.51 4.83 -5.36
CA ARG A 127 -17.42 5.87 -5.84
C ARG A 127 -17.73 5.76 -7.33
N LEU A 128 -16.74 5.44 -8.18
CA LEU A 128 -16.90 5.40 -9.64
C LEU A 128 -17.45 4.06 -10.16
N ALA A 129 -17.22 2.98 -9.42
CA ALA A 129 -17.65 1.64 -9.79
C ALA A 129 -18.31 0.93 -8.58
N PRO A 130 -19.41 1.48 -8.04
CA PRO A 130 -20.09 0.89 -6.89
C PRO A 130 -20.53 -0.54 -7.21
N GLY A 131 -20.14 -1.49 -6.37
CA GLY A 131 -20.44 -2.91 -6.54
C GLY A 131 -19.39 -3.71 -7.31
N GLN A 132 -18.32 -3.09 -7.82
CA GLN A 132 -17.14 -3.82 -8.28
C GLN A 132 -16.13 -3.97 -7.14
N GLU A 133 -15.45 -5.12 -7.09
CA GLU A 133 -14.32 -5.29 -6.18
C GLU A 133 -13.18 -4.38 -6.59
N VAL A 134 -12.56 -3.72 -5.60
CA VAL A 134 -11.45 -2.78 -5.83
C VAL A 134 -10.31 -3.44 -6.61
N GLN A 135 -10.02 -4.71 -6.31
CA GLN A 135 -9.00 -5.48 -7.01
C GLN A 135 -9.29 -5.66 -8.51
N CYS A 136 -10.56 -5.78 -8.91
CA CYS A 136 -10.94 -5.91 -10.33
C CYS A 136 -10.70 -4.63 -11.13
N VAL A 137 -10.70 -3.46 -10.48
CA VAL A 137 -10.53 -2.16 -11.14
C VAL A 137 -9.10 -1.65 -11.04
N LEU A 138 -8.45 -1.82 -9.88
CA LEU A 138 -7.05 -1.41 -9.69
C LEU A 138 -6.07 -2.40 -10.32
N GLY A 139 -6.47 -3.67 -10.38
CA GLY A 139 -5.56 -4.78 -10.60
C GLY A 139 -4.79 -5.17 -9.33
N THR A 140 -4.37 -6.43 -9.30
CA THR A 140 -3.65 -7.06 -8.19
C THR A 140 -2.35 -6.32 -7.84
N GLU A 141 -1.54 -5.97 -8.84
CA GLU A 141 -0.21 -5.36 -8.61
C GLU A 141 -0.31 -4.00 -7.94
N LEU A 142 -1.24 -3.16 -8.40
CA LEU A 142 -1.42 -1.82 -7.86
C LEU A 142 -2.01 -1.88 -6.45
N LEU A 143 -3.01 -2.73 -6.22
CA LEU A 143 -3.62 -2.88 -4.89
C LEU A 143 -2.60 -3.39 -3.87
N GLU A 144 -1.79 -4.38 -4.24
CA GLU A 144 -0.70 -4.86 -3.41
C GLU A 144 0.33 -3.77 -3.13
N CYS A 145 0.72 -2.99 -4.15
CA CYS A 145 1.62 -1.86 -4.00
C CYS A 145 1.06 -0.83 -3.00
N LEU A 146 -0.23 -0.47 -3.08
CA LEU A 146 -0.84 0.49 -2.16
C LEU A 146 -0.78 0.01 -0.71
N TYR A 147 -1.11 -1.26 -0.45
CA TYR A 147 -1.01 -1.82 0.89
C TYR A 147 0.44 -1.93 1.38
N TRP A 148 1.36 -2.33 0.51
CA TRP A 148 2.79 -2.32 0.80
C TRP A 148 3.26 -0.91 1.20
N ARG A 149 2.96 0.10 0.40
CA ARG A 149 3.43 1.49 0.60
C ARG A 149 2.92 2.07 1.92
N ARG A 150 1.64 1.86 2.27
CA ARG A 150 1.09 2.29 3.56
C ARG A 150 1.72 1.55 4.74
N GLY A 151 1.89 0.24 4.62
CA GLY A 151 2.52 -0.58 5.65
C GLY A 151 4.00 -0.23 5.87
N ALA A 152 4.75 -0.09 4.79
CA ALA A 152 6.17 0.28 4.80
C ALA A 152 6.38 1.70 5.34
N LEU A 153 5.53 2.65 4.99
CA LEU A 153 5.58 4.01 5.56
C LEU A 153 5.43 3.99 7.09
N LEU A 154 4.44 3.25 7.60
CA LEU A 154 4.24 3.10 9.04
C LEU A 154 5.36 2.31 9.69
N TYR A 155 5.91 1.28 9.03
CA TYR A 155 7.08 0.57 9.49
C TYR A 155 8.28 1.52 9.65
N MET A 156 8.63 2.30 8.62
CA MET A 156 9.76 3.24 8.67
C MET A 156 9.57 4.28 9.77
N TYR A 157 8.35 4.83 9.90
CA TYR A 157 8.03 5.76 10.98
C TYR A 157 8.21 5.13 12.37
N CYS A 158 7.65 3.95 12.59
CA CYS A 158 7.79 3.23 13.86
C CYS A 158 9.24 2.80 14.12
N HIS A 159 10.00 2.47 13.06
CA HIS A 159 11.41 2.12 13.11
C HIS A 159 12.24 3.27 13.68
N THR A 160 12.00 4.50 13.20
CA THR A 160 12.68 5.68 13.74
C THR A 160 12.21 6.02 15.15
N LEU A 161 10.91 5.92 15.42
CA LEU A 161 10.36 6.26 16.73
C LEU A 161 10.76 5.28 17.85
N HIS A 162 10.93 3.98 17.57
CA HIS A 162 11.29 3.01 18.62
C HIS A 162 12.64 3.32 19.27
N GLN A 163 13.53 3.99 18.52
CA GLN A 163 14.83 4.44 18.99
C GLN A 163 14.69 5.61 19.99
N ARG A 164 13.58 6.37 19.94
CA ARG A 164 13.29 7.53 20.80
C ARG A 164 12.54 7.12 22.07
N LYS A 165 13.22 6.41 22.98
CA LYS A 165 12.61 5.86 24.23
C LYS A 165 11.80 6.87 25.06
N GLN A 166 12.21 8.14 25.13
CA GLN A 166 11.48 9.17 25.88
C GLN A 166 10.15 9.56 25.21
N TRP A 167 10.12 9.56 23.88
CA TRP A 167 8.91 9.88 23.12
C TRP A 167 7.86 8.77 23.29
N ILE A 168 8.27 7.50 23.21
CA ILE A 168 7.36 6.35 23.37
C ILE A 168 6.70 6.34 24.75
N LYS A 169 7.45 6.70 25.81
CA LYS A 169 6.88 6.80 27.17
C LYS A 169 5.72 7.79 27.26
N LYS A 170 5.73 8.85 26.43
CA LYS A 170 4.68 9.88 26.39
C LYS A 170 3.57 9.56 25.39
N ASN A 171 3.89 8.81 24.33
CA ASN A 171 3.02 8.61 23.17
C ASN A 171 2.77 7.12 22.88
N LYS A 172 2.74 6.27 23.91
CA LYS A 172 2.64 4.81 23.78
C LYS A 172 1.43 4.39 22.95
N ASP A 173 0.25 4.94 23.24
CA ASP A 173 -0.98 4.55 22.53
C ASP A 173 -0.93 4.91 21.05
N THR A 174 -0.35 6.07 20.71
CA THR A 174 -0.14 6.48 19.32
C THR A 174 0.82 5.53 18.63
N PHE A 175 1.93 5.16 19.28
CA PHE A 175 2.90 4.20 18.75
C PHE A 175 2.26 2.83 18.46
N ILE A 176 1.50 2.29 19.42
CA ILE A 176 0.82 1.00 19.26
C ILE A 176 -0.24 1.09 18.14
N LYS A 177 -1.01 2.17 18.04
CA LYS A 177 -1.96 2.36 16.93
C LYS A 177 -1.27 2.39 15.57
N CYS A 178 -0.14 3.10 15.44
CA CYS A 178 0.65 3.11 14.22
C CYS A 178 1.15 1.69 13.86
N ILE A 179 1.58 0.92 14.85
CA ILE A 179 1.96 -0.49 14.64
C ILE A 179 0.75 -1.33 14.18
N GLN A 180 -0.39 -1.22 14.86
CA GLN A 180 -1.60 -1.97 14.50
C GLN A 180 -2.01 -1.72 13.06
N GLU A 181 -2.06 -0.46 12.64
CA GLU A 181 -2.41 -0.10 11.26
C GLU A 181 -1.37 -0.59 10.25
N GLY A 182 -0.07 -0.45 10.56
CA GLY A 182 1.00 -0.94 9.70
C GLY A 182 0.91 -2.45 9.48
N VAL A 183 0.73 -3.23 10.55
CA VAL A 183 0.54 -4.68 10.48
C VAL A 183 -0.71 -5.03 9.66
N ARG A 184 -1.83 -4.32 9.84
CA ARG A 184 -3.06 -4.54 9.05
C ARG A 184 -2.81 -4.33 7.56
N TYR A 185 -2.12 -3.26 7.16
CA TYR A 185 -1.82 -3.02 5.75
C TYR A 185 -0.89 -4.08 5.18
N LEU A 186 0.18 -4.43 5.89
CA LEU A 186 1.11 -5.47 5.45
C LEU A 186 0.46 -6.86 5.35
N MET A 187 -0.44 -7.20 6.27
CA MET A 187 -1.24 -8.42 6.16
C MET A 187 -2.17 -8.40 4.94
N ARG A 188 -2.83 -7.26 4.66
CA ARG A 188 -3.65 -7.11 3.45
C ARG A 188 -2.82 -7.24 2.18
N MET A 189 -1.61 -6.68 2.15
CA MET A 189 -0.65 -6.84 1.04
C MET A 189 -0.42 -8.32 0.74
N LEU A 190 -0.07 -9.13 1.77
CA LEU A 190 0.15 -10.57 1.59
C LEU A 190 -1.12 -11.32 1.14
N GLN A 191 -2.31 -10.78 1.35
CA GLN A 191 -3.58 -11.43 1.01
C GLN A 191 -4.07 -11.12 -0.41
N VAL A 192 -3.56 -10.07 -1.08
CA VAL A 192 -4.06 -9.65 -2.40
C VAL A 192 -3.97 -10.76 -3.46
N ARG A 193 -2.90 -11.57 -3.41
CA ARG A 193 -2.68 -12.68 -4.37
C ARG A 193 -3.16 -14.05 -3.87
N ASN A 194 -3.43 -14.20 -2.57
CA ASN A 194 -3.82 -15.48 -1.96
C ASN A 194 -5.29 -15.87 -2.23
N THR A 195 -6.07 -15.03 -2.92
CA THR A 195 -7.44 -15.35 -3.38
C THR A 195 -7.48 -16.21 -4.65
N VAL A 196 -6.35 -16.44 -5.34
CA VAL A 196 -6.31 -17.39 -6.46
C VAL A 196 -6.26 -18.81 -5.91
N LYS A 197 -7.42 -19.46 -5.78
CA LYS A 197 -7.51 -20.91 -5.66
C LYS A 197 -6.84 -21.52 -6.90
N LEU A 198 -5.59 -21.97 -6.78
CA LEU A 198 -4.99 -22.87 -7.75
C LEU A 198 -5.95 -24.08 -7.83
N SER A 199 -6.53 -24.27 -9.01
CA SER A 199 -7.44 -25.37 -9.28
C SER A 199 -6.71 -26.68 -8.98
N ASP A 200 -7.39 -27.56 -8.23
CA ASP A 200 -6.99 -28.94 -7.94
C ASP A 200 -6.37 -29.61 -9.18
N GLY A 201 -5.14 -30.10 -9.06
CA GLY A 201 -4.67 -31.17 -9.94
C GLY A 201 -3.34 -30.99 -10.68
N VAL A 202 -2.49 -30.02 -10.34
CA VAL A 202 -1.11 -29.99 -10.89
C VAL A 202 -0.10 -30.08 -9.76
N VAL A 203 0.41 -31.29 -9.53
CA VAL A 203 1.58 -31.54 -8.67
C VAL A 203 2.81 -31.04 -9.40
N LEU A 204 3.18 -29.77 -9.17
CA LEU A 204 4.46 -29.22 -9.62
C LEU A 204 5.53 -29.54 -8.57
N HIS A 205 6.36 -30.53 -8.88
CA HIS A 205 7.45 -31.01 -8.04
C HIS A 205 8.70 -30.14 -8.24
N ASP A 206 8.57 -28.81 -8.10
CA ASP A 206 9.66 -27.87 -8.30
C ASP A 206 9.75 -26.91 -7.10
N SER A 207 10.96 -26.61 -6.63
CA SER A 207 11.19 -25.80 -5.41
C SER A 207 10.45 -24.44 -5.47
N GLY A 208 10.37 -23.82 -6.66
CA GLY A 208 9.62 -22.60 -6.89
C GLY A 208 8.10 -22.73 -6.76
N ALA A 209 7.53 -23.90 -7.06
CA ALA A 209 6.08 -24.14 -6.89
C ALA A 209 5.68 -24.23 -5.42
N SER A 210 6.57 -24.69 -4.54
CA SER A 210 6.34 -24.67 -3.09
C SER A 210 6.26 -23.24 -2.53
N ILE A 211 7.16 -22.34 -2.97
CA ILE A 211 7.18 -20.92 -2.57
C ILE A 211 5.90 -20.20 -3.01
N LEU A 212 5.45 -20.46 -4.24
CA LEU A 212 4.22 -19.87 -4.79
C LEU A 212 2.97 -20.43 -4.09
N SER A 213 2.96 -21.72 -3.72
CA SER A 213 1.89 -22.32 -2.92
C SER A 213 1.82 -21.74 -1.50
N GLU A 214 2.95 -21.28 -0.98
CA GLU A 214 3.06 -20.52 0.27
C GLU A 214 2.72 -19.04 0.08
N GLY A 215 2.34 -18.59 -1.12
CA GLY A 215 1.92 -17.20 -1.36
C GLY A 215 3.06 -16.18 -1.31
N ILE A 216 4.31 -16.60 -1.58
CA ILE A 216 5.47 -15.72 -1.68
C ILE A 216 5.75 -15.46 -3.16
N PHE A 217 5.49 -14.23 -3.61
CA PHE A 217 5.56 -13.90 -5.05
C PHE A 217 6.72 -12.96 -5.41
N SER A 218 7.38 -12.35 -4.42
CA SER A 218 8.48 -11.41 -4.64
C SER A 218 9.31 -11.21 -3.37
N ASP A 219 10.50 -10.62 -3.51
CA ASP A 219 11.34 -10.17 -2.39
C ASP A 219 10.57 -9.23 -1.44
N THR A 220 9.65 -8.42 -1.98
CA THR A 220 8.77 -7.56 -1.19
C THR A 220 7.88 -8.36 -0.22
N HIS A 221 7.47 -9.59 -0.56
CA HIS A 221 6.70 -10.44 0.36
C HIS A 221 7.56 -10.88 1.55
N LEU A 222 8.82 -11.25 1.31
CA LEU A 222 9.75 -11.63 2.37
C LEU A 222 10.06 -10.45 3.28
N LEU A 223 10.29 -9.27 2.69
CA LEU A 223 10.48 -8.04 3.44
C LEU A 223 9.23 -7.66 4.25
N THR A 224 8.03 -7.84 3.67
CA THR A 224 6.74 -7.67 4.36
C THR A 224 6.62 -8.56 5.58
N MET A 225 7.00 -9.84 5.46
CA MET A 225 6.97 -10.77 6.59
C MET A 225 7.92 -10.32 7.71
N MET A 226 9.13 -9.87 7.36
CA MET A 226 10.08 -9.33 8.34
C MET A 226 9.51 -8.08 9.05
N TYR A 227 8.98 -7.13 8.29
CA TYR A 227 8.40 -5.89 8.84
C TYR A 227 7.22 -6.17 9.79
N ILE A 228 6.32 -7.10 9.43
CA ILE A 228 5.24 -7.54 10.33
C ILE A 228 5.83 -8.09 11.63
N GLY A 229 6.83 -8.97 11.54
CA GLY A 229 7.47 -9.58 12.70
C GLY A 229 8.11 -8.56 13.65
N GLU A 230 8.87 -7.61 13.11
CA GLU A 230 9.50 -6.55 13.91
C GLU A 230 8.46 -5.63 14.57
N MET A 231 7.42 -5.23 13.83
CA MET A 231 6.35 -4.41 14.38
C MET A 231 5.60 -5.13 15.50
N CYS A 232 5.28 -6.42 15.31
CA CYS A 232 4.65 -7.25 16.35
C CYS A 232 5.53 -7.37 17.59
N PHE A 233 6.85 -7.56 17.40
CA PHE A 233 7.81 -7.57 18.49
C PHE A 233 7.85 -6.26 19.26
N TRP A 234 7.87 -5.11 18.57
CA TRP A 234 7.81 -3.81 19.22
C TRP A 234 6.51 -3.65 19.99
N ALA A 235 5.36 -4.04 19.44
CA ALA A 235 4.09 -3.97 20.15
C ALA A 235 4.14 -4.75 21.47
N VAL A 236 4.52 -6.03 21.43
CA VAL A 236 4.63 -6.89 22.63
C VAL A 236 5.57 -6.27 23.66
N LYS A 237 6.76 -5.83 23.23
CA LYS A 237 7.77 -5.20 24.10
C LYS A 237 7.23 -3.98 24.86
N TYR A 238 6.39 -3.17 24.22
CA TYR A 238 5.84 -1.96 24.85
C TYR A 238 4.49 -2.21 25.54
N GLU A 239 3.69 -3.19 25.11
CA GLU A 239 2.46 -3.64 25.77
C GLU A 239 2.77 -4.23 27.16
N ASP A 240 3.75 -5.13 27.26
CA ASP A 240 4.17 -5.76 28.53
C ASP A 240 4.70 -4.74 29.58
N CYS A 241 5.01 -3.50 29.18
CA CYS A 241 5.44 -2.44 30.09
C CYS A 241 4.29 -1.65 30.75
N SER A 242 3.00 -1.91 30.44
CA SER A 242 1.87 -1.30 31.18
C SER A 242 1.42 -2.18 32.34
N ALA A 243 1.49 -1.63 33.56
CA ALA A 243 1.09 -2.27 34.80
C ALA A 243 -0.42 -2.19 35.11
N ASP A 244 -1.29 -1.91 34.13
CA ASP A 244 -2.73 -1.70 34.40
C ASP A 244 -3.60 -2.77 33.70
N PRO A 245 -4.14 -3.76 34.44
CA PRO A 245 -4.82 -4.93 33.86
C PRO A 245 -6.32 -4.70 33.58
N THR A 246 -6.79 -3.45 33.53
CA THR A 246 -8.23 -3.16 33.50
C THR A 246 -8.65 -2.18 32.40
N ASP A 247 -8.32 -2.44 31.13
CA ASP A 247 -9.18 -2.00 30.00
C ASP A 247 -8.79 -2.66 28.66
N HIS A 248 -9.00 -3.97 28.50
CA HIS A 248 -8.86 -4.62 27.19
C HIS A 248 -10.23 -5.00 26.65
N LYS A 249 -10.86 -4.04 25.95
CA LYS A 249 -11.89 -4.38 24.96
C LYS A 249 -11.22 -5.05 23.77
N ASP A 250 -11.61 -6.29 23.58
CA ASP A 250 -11.15 -7.31 22.66
C ASP A 250 -11.41 -6.94 21.17
N ASP A 251 -10.57 -6.04 20.62
CA ASP A 251 -10.49 -5.73 19.17
C ASP A 251 -9.01 -5.55 18.71
N GLY A 252 -8.08 -5.95 19.58
CA GLY A 252 -6.64 -5.83 19.37
C GLY A 252 -6.08 -6.98 18.55
N LEU A 253 -5.11 -6.69 17.69
CA LEU A 253 -4.34 -7.74 17.00
C LEU A 253 -3.60 -8.60 18.01
N GLN A 254 -3.65 -9.92 17.84
CA GLN A 254 -2.84 -10.86 18.62
C GLN A 254 -1.39 -10.83 18.12
N PHE A 255 -0.65 -9.78 18.49
CA PHE A 255 0.69 -9.50 17.96
C PHE A 255 1.67 -10.66 18.16
N ARG A 256 1.61 -11.33 19.31
CA ARG A 256 2.46 -12.49 19.60
C ARG A 256 2.22 -13.63 18.60
N ASP A 257 0.96 -13.96 18.34
CA ASP A 257 0.58 -15.02 17.42
C ASP A 257 0.89 -14.67 15.97
N ILE A 258 0.53 -13.44 15.55
CA ILE A 258 0.78 -12.94 14.19
C ILE A 258 2.28 -12.90 13.90
N GLY A 259 3.07 -12.30 14.80
CA GLY A 259 4.51 -12.20 14.67
C GLY A 259 5.17 -13.57 14.62
N THR A 260 4.77 -14.50 15.50
CA THR A 260 5.29 -15.87 15.52
C THR A 260 4.95 -16.62 14.24
N GLN A 261 3.71 -16.56 13.77
CA GLN A 261 3.29 -17.25 12.55
C GLN A 261 4.05 -16.74 11.33
N ILE A 262 4.12 -15.42 11.15
CA ILE A 262 4.73 -14.79 9.98
C ILE A 262 6.25 -14.98 9.97
N LEU A 263 6.94 -14.84 11.12
CA LEU A 263 8.38 -15.04 11.18
C LEU A 263 8.78 -16.50 10.99
N ASN A 264 8.00 -17.46 11.51
CA ASN A 264 8.23 -18.87 11.20
C ASN A 264 8.12 -19.13 9.69
N LYS A 265 7.12 -18.54 9.03
CA LYS A 265 6.96 -18.64 7.57
C LYS A 265 8.15 -18.05 6.82
N TYR A 266 8.62 -16.87 7.23
CA TYR A 266 9.82 -16.22 6.68
C TYR A 266 11.06 -17.10 6.83
N VAL A 267 11.35 -17.60 8.04
CA VAL A 267 12.52 -18.45 8.31
C VAL A 267 12.45 -19.74 7.48
N ASN A 268 11.30 -20.39 7.45
CA ASN A 268 11.12 -21.62 6.67
C ASN A 268 11.33 -21.39 5.16
N ALA A 269 10.87 -20.25 4.62
CA ALA A 269 11.08 -19.90 3.23
C ALA A 269 12.56 -19.61 2.93
N CYS A 270 13.22 -18.80 3.76
CA CYS A 270 14.60 -18.36 3.59
C CYS A 270 15.64 -19.49 3.80
N GLU A 271 15.41 -20.39 4.75
CA GLU A 271 16.32 -21.52 5.03
C GLU A 271 15.97 -22.80 4.27
N GLY A 272 14.77 -22.84 3.69
CA GLY A 272 14.34 -23.92 2.80
C GLY A 272 14.53 -23.54 1.34
N PRO A 273 13.45 -23.28 0.60
CA PRO A 273 13.49 -23.19 -0.86
C PRO A 273 14.27 -21.96 -1.39
N LEU A 274 14.54 -20.94 -0.56
CA LEU A 274 15.34 -19.76 -0.90
C LEU A 274 16.76 -19.78 -0.29
N GLN A 275 17.22 -20.91 0.24
CA GLN A 275 18.53 -21.00 0.86
C GLN A 275 19.63 -20.57 -0.12
N GLY A 276 20.52 -19.68 0.34
CA GLY A 276 21.62 -19.14 -0.47
C GLY A 276 21.28 -17.91 -1.32
N GLN A 277 20.05 -17.41 -1.28
CA GLN A 277 19.62 -16.19 -1.99
C GLN A 277 19.93 -14.88 -1.23
N GLY A 278 20.77 -14.93 -0.20
CA GLY A 278 21.24 -13.73 0.52
C GLY A 278 20.31 -13.21 1.62
N TRP A 279 19.19 -13.88 1.91
CA TRP A 279 18.30 -13.52 3.02
C TRP A 279 18.89 -13.90 4.38
N ASN A 280 18.88 -12.96 5.33
CA ASN A 280 19.32 -13.17 6.70
C ASN A 280 18.13 -13.54 7.60
N THR A 281 18.27 -14.61 8.39
CA THR A 281 17.25 -15.11 9.32
C THR A 281 17.61 -14.94 10.80
N GLU A 282 18.78 -14.40 11.12
CA GLU A 282 19.30 -14.22 12.49
C GLU A 282 18.35 -13.33 13.31
N ASN A 283 18.05 -12.13 12.82
CA ASN A 283 17.13 -11.21 13.52
C ASN A 283 15.72 -11.81 13.68
N ALA A 284 15.21 -12.50 12.66
CA ALA A 284 13.91 -13.17 12.72
C ALA A 284 13.88 -14.26 13.82
N LYS A 285 14.96 -15.04 13.94
CA LYS A 285 15.11 -16.08 14.96
C LYS A 285 15.26 -15.49 16.37
N GLU A 286 15.99 -14.40 16.51
CA GLU A 286 16.10 -13.68 17.79
C GLU A 286 14.73 -13.18 18.25
N ILE A 287 13.96 -12.56 17.36
CA ILE A 287 12.61 -12.11 17.67
C ILE A 287 11.70 -13.28 18.04
N LEU A 288 11.73 -14.37 17.28
CA LEU A 288 10.94 -15.58 17.56
C LEU A 288 11.20 -16.14 18.96
N SER A 289 12.45 -16.12 19.43
CA SER A 289 12.81 -16.58 20.77
C SER A 289 12.18 -15.77 21.92
N ILE A 290 11.71 -14.55 21.63
CA ILE A 290 11.04 -13.67 22.59
C ILE A 290 9.51 -13.80 22.48
N LEU A 291 9.01 -14.08 21.28
CA LEU A 291 7.57 -14.21 21.01
C LEU A 291 7.01 -15.58 21.44
N GLN A 292 7.82 -16.63 21.42
CA GLN A 292 7.47 -17.99 21.86
C GLN A 292 7.62 -18.17 23.38
#